data_AF-A0A975I125-F1
#
_entry.id   AF-A0A975I125-F1
#
_cell.length_a   1.000
_cell.length_b   1.000
_cell.length_c   1.000
_cell.angle_alpha   90.00
_cell.angle_beta   90.00
_cell.angle_gamma   90.00
#
_symmetry.space_group_name_H-M   'P 1'
#
loop_
_entity.id
_entity.type
_entity.pdbx_description
1 polymer ?
#
loop_
_entity_poly.entity_id
_entity_poly.type
_entity_poly.pdbx_seq_one_letter_code
_entity_poly.pdbx_strand_id
1 'polypeptide(L)'
;MGIRSSIWAVLGRSEPSDSADVALERVRKAMLLVVEEYGGDDHIRLDMKINFAREIAELWFLRPELMHLVAATQGEQVAQECMAEITALFKKHHLGGTPSRFGKL
;
A
#
# COMPACT_ATOMS: atom_id res chain seq x y z
N MET A 1 -7.18 -11.35 -19.61
CA MET A 1 -7.35 -11.85 -18.22
C MET A 1 -6.16 -11.35 -17.43
N GLY A 2 -6.43 -10.41 -16.52
CA GLY A 2 -5.47 -9.41 -16.06
C GLY A 2 -4.56 -9.92 -14.94
N ILE A 3 -3.26 -9.73 -15.14
CA ILE A 3 -2.17 -10.03 -14.20
C ILE A 3 -2.48 -9.42 -12.82
N ARG A 4 -3.09 -8.24 -12.80
CA ARG A 4 -3.60 -7.55 -11.60
C ARG A 4 -4.44 -8.44 -10.67
N SER A 5 -5.40 -9.22 -11.18
CA SER A 5 -6.25 -10.05 -10.32
C SER A 5 -5.47 -11.19 -9.66
N SER A 6 -4.48 -11.74 -10.36
CA SER A 6 -3.61 -12.80 -9.83
C SER A 6 -2.64 -12.28 -8.76
N ILE A 7 -2.10 -11.07 -8.94
CA ILE A 7 -1.20 -10.41 -7.97
C ILE A 7 -1.96 -10.09 -6.68
N TRP A 8 -3.14 -9.48 -6.79
CA TRP A 8 -3.97 -9.15 -5.63
C TRP A 8 -4.44 -10.40 -4.88
N ALA A 9 -4.74 -11.49 -5.58
CA ALA A 9 -5.07 -12.77 -4.95
C ALA A 9 -3.91 -13.35 -4.13
N VAL A 10 -2.66 -13.12 -4.57
CA VAL A 10 -1.46 -13.55 -3.84
C VAL A 10 -1.17 -12.66 -2.64
N LEU A 11 -1.30 -11.34 -2.80
CA LEU A 11 -1.00 -10.37 -1.74
C LEU A 11 -2.09 -10.32 -0.66
N GLY A 12 -3.36 -10.55 -1.02
CA GLY A 12 -4.50 -10.55 -0.10
C GLY A 12 -4.58 -11.76 0.83
N ARG A 13 -3.70 -12.77 0.66
CA ARG A 13 -3.64 -13.95 1.53
C ARG A 13 -2.92 -13.59 2.85
N SER A 14 -3.62 -12.90 3.73
CA SER A 14 -3.14 -12.60 5.10
C SER A 14 -3.65 -13.66 6.07
N GLU A 15 -2.72 -14.40 6.67
CA GLU A 15 -2.99 -15.26 7.81
C GLU A 15 -3.22 -14.42 9.08
N PRO A 16 -4.09 -14.83 10.01
CA PRO A 16 -4.42 -14.05 11.21
C PRO A 16 -3.24 -13.89 12.20
N SER A 17 -2.10 -14.55 11.96
CA SER A 17 -0.91 -14.53 12.83
C SER A 17 0.28 -13.76 12.22
N ASP A 18 0.05 -13.00 11.15
CA ASP A 18 1.11 -12.25 10.47
C ASP A 18 1.68 -11.16 11.40
N SER A 19 2.99 -11.19 11.65
CA SER A 19 3.69 -10.15 12.41
C SER A 19 3.55 -8.79 11.73
N ALA A 20 3.62 -7.70 12.51
CA ALA A 20 3.53 -6.33 11.98
C ALA A 20 4.55 -6.04 10.84
N ASP A 21 5.72 -6.66 10.89
CA ASP A 21 6.75 -6.58 9.85
C ASP A 21 6.31 -7.25 8.53
N VAL A 22 5.73 -8.45 8.60
CA VAL A 22 5.22 -9.16 7.41
C VAL A 22 4.05 -8.41 6.78
N ALA A 23 3.20 -7.81 7.61
CA ALA A 23 2.11 -6.93 7.17
C ALA A 23 2.64 -5.67 6.45
N LEU A 24 3.65 -5.02 7.03
CA LEU A 24 4.34 -3.87 6.45
C LEU A 24 4.94 -4.24 5.09
N GLU A 25 5.71 -5.32 5.01
CA GLU A 25 6.34 -5.78 3.77
C GLU A 25 5.31 -6.11 2.68
N ARG A 26 4.18 -6.72 3.06
CA ARG A 26 3.08 -7.05 2.13
C ARG A 26 2.47 -5.78 1.54
N VAL A 27 2.14 -4.80 2.38
CA VAL A 27 1.58 -3.52 1.91
C VAL A 27 2.63 -2.77 1.07
N ARG A 28 3.89 -2.75 1.49
CA ARG A 28 5.00 -2.14 0.74
C ARG A 28 5.07 -2.70 -0.68
N LYS A 29 5.12 -4.02 -0.81
CA LYS A 29 5.16 -4.71 -2.12
C LYS A 29 3.93 -4.38 -2.97
N ALA A 30 2.74 -4.36 -2.36
CA ALA A 30 1.52 -3.98 -3.08
C ALA A 30 1.57 -2.56 -3.63
N MET A 31 2.01 -1.59 -2.81
CA MET A 31 2.13 -0.19 -3.25
C MET A 31 3.21 -0.01 -4.32
N LEU A 32 4.36 -0.69 -4.20
CA LEU A 32 5.43 -0.65 -5.21
C LEU A 32 4.98 -1.23 -6.55
N LEU A 33 4.21 -2.31 -6.57
CA LEU A 33 3.66 -2.87 -7.80
C LEU A 33 2.71 -1.90 -8.50
N VAL A 34 1.94 -1.13 -7.74
CA VAL A 34 1.10 -0.05 -8.30
C VAL A 34 1.97 1.06 -8.89
N VAL A 35 3.07 1.44 -8.22
CA VAL A 35 4.01 2.42 -8.77
C VAL A 35 4.71 1.89 -10.02
N GLU A 36 5.07 0.61 -10.08
CA GLU A 36 5.67 0.01 -11.28
C GLU A 36 4.67 -0.09 -12.44
N GLU A 37 3.39 -0.41 -12.16
CA GLU A 37 2.36 -0.55 -13.20
C GLU A 37 1.88 0.80 -13.76
N TYR A 38 1.81 1.85 -12.95
CA TYR A 38 1.23 3.15 -13.34
C TYR A 38 2.22 4.32 -13.30
N GLY A 39 3.41 4.11 -12.74
CA GLY A 39 4.46 5.11 -12.66
C GLY A 39 5.30 5.19 -13.92
N GLY A 40 5.50 6.41 -14.40
CA GLY A 40 6.60 6.76 -15.28
C GLY A 40 7.84 7.24 -14.52
N ASP A 41 8.80 7.79 -15.26
CA ASP A 41 10.11 8.25 -14.76
C ASP A 41 10.04 9.28 -13.61
N ASP A 42 8.92 10.02 -13.50
CA ASP A 42 8.75 11.11 -12.51
C ASP A 42 8.43 10.62 -11.08
N HIS A 43 8.16 9.32 -10.90
CA HIS A 43 7.67 8.79 -9.62
C HIS A 43 8.72 8.13 -8.74
N ILE A 44 10.01 8.29 -9.07
CA ILE A 44 11.16 7.80 -8.27
C ILE A 44 11.04 8.24 -6.81
N ARG A 45 10.52 9.45 -6.56
CA ARG A 45 10.35 9.97 -5.19
C ARG A 45 9.28 9.21 -4.40
N LEU A 46 8.18 8.81 -5.04
CA LEU A 46 7.13 8.03 -4.39
C LEU A 46 7.58 6.59 -4.15
N ASP A 47 8.26 5.99 -5.12
CA ASP A 47 8.90 4.67 -4.98
C ASP A 47 9.84 4.63 -3.76
N MET A 48 10.75 5.59 -3.65
CA MET A 48 11.67 5.69 -2.51
C MET A 48 10.91 5.83 -1.18
N LYS A 49 9.90 6.70 -1.10
CA LYS A 49 9.10 6.87 0.14
C LYS A 49 8.46 5.55 0.57
N ILE A 50 7.93 4.77 -0.37
CA ILE A 50 7.32 3.46 -0.07
C ILE A 50 8.40 2.46 0.37
N ASN A 51 9.53 2.40 -0.33
CA ASN A 51 10.65 1.50 -0.02
C ASN A 51 11.23 1.76 1.38
N PHE A 52 11.37 3.02 1.78
CA PHE A 52 11.98 3.42 3.05
C PHE A 52 10.99 3.52 4.22
N ALA A 53 9.69 3.34 4.00
CA ALA A 53 8.70 3.33 5.07
C ALA A 53 8.99 2.19 6.06
N ARG A 54 9.11 2.54 7.34
CA ARG A 54 9.45 1.64 8.45
C ARG A 54 8.22 1.19 9.23
N GLU A 55 7.12 1.93 9.14
CA GLU A 55 5.88 1.62 9.84
C GLU A 55 4.69 1.61 8.90
N ILE A 56 3.68 0.79 9.24
CA ILE A 56 2.47 0.67 8.43
C ILE A 56 1.68 1.99 8.37
N ALA A 57 1.81 2.82 9.41
CA ALA A 57 1.25 4.16 9.44
C ALA A 57 1.87 5.05 8.34
N GLU A 58 3.17 4.98 8.10
CA GLU A 58 3.83 5.75 7.04
C GLU A 58 3.29 5.36 5.66
N LEU A 59 3.14 4.06 5.38
CA LEU A 59 2.51 3.58 4.15
C LEU A 59 1.06 4.05 4.01
N TRP A 60 0.30 4.11 5.12
CA TRP A 60 -1.06 4.62 5.11
C TRP A 60 -1.13 6.09 4.66
N PHE A 61 -0.19 6.92 5.10
CA PHE A 61 -0.14 8.34 4.70
C PHE A 61 0.29 8.55 3.24
N LEU A 62 0.94 7.56 2.60
CA LEU A 62 1.31 7.62 1.18
C LEU A 62 0.16 7.23 0.24
N ARG A 63 -0.95 6.70 0.77
CA ARG A 63 -2.14 6.34 -0.02
C ARG A 63 -2.73 7.46 -0.89
N PRO A 64 -2.91 8.71 -0.44
CA PRO A 64 -3.40 9.79 -1.30
C PRO A 64 -2.43 10.12 -2.44
N GLU A 65 -1.10 10.08 -2.20
CA GLU A 65 -0.11 10.27 -3.28
C GLU A 65 -0.20 9.13 -4.31
N LEU A 66 -0.35 7.87 -3.85
CA LEU A 66 -0.54 6.71 -4.72
C LEU A 66 -1.86 6.79 -5.52
N MET A 67 -2.94 7.26 -4.89
CA MET A 67 -4.22 7.46 -5.58
C MET A 67 -4.09 8.50 -6.69
N HIS A 68 -3.40 9.61 -6.41
CA HIS A 68 -3.18 10.68 -7.37
C HIS A 68 -2.38 10.18 -8.58
N LEU A 69 -1.35 9.36 -8.35
CA LEU A 69 -0.60 8.68 -9.40
C LEU A 69 -1.53 7.89 -10.34
N VAL A 70 -2.32 6.97 -9.78
CA VAL A 70 -3.19 6.10 -10.59
C VAL A 70 -4.27 6.92 -11.29
N ALA A 71 -4.81 7.95 -10.64
CA ALA A 71 -5.82 8.82 -11.23
C ALA A 71 -5.28 9.63 -12.40
N ALA A 72 -4.04 10.12 -12.30
CA ALA A 72 -3.38 10.85 -13.39
C ALA A 72 -3.14 9.95 -14.61
N THR A 73 -2.82 8.67 -14.40
CA THR A 73 -2.50 7.74 -15.50
C THR A 73 -3.74 7.06 -16.11
N GLN A 74 -4.73 6.66 -15.29
CA GLN A 74 -5.85 5.80 -15.72
C GLN A 74 -7.24 6.37 -15.38
N GLY A 75 -7.31 7.53 -14.74
CA GLY A 75 -8.56 8.16 -14.31
C GLY A 75 -9.02 7.74 -12.91
N GLU A 76 -9.95 8.53 -12.36
CA GLU A 76 -10.35 8.44 -10.96
C GLU A 76 -11.04 7.12 -10.60
N GLN A 77 -11.83 6.54 -11.51
CA GLN A 77 -12.56 5.31 -11.22
C GLN A 77 -11.60 4.13 -10.95
N VAL A 78 -10.61 3.94 -11.82
CA VAL A 78 -9.58 2.90 -11.67
C VAL A 78 -8.74 3.14 -10.41
N ALA A 79 -8.43 4.41 -10.12
CA ALA A 79 -7.72 4.78 -8.90
C ALA A 79 -8.50 4.40 -7.64
N GLN A 80 -9.82 4.65 -7.61
CA GLN A 80 -10.66 4.29 -6.47
C GLN A 80 -10.72 2.77 -6.25
N GLU A 81 -10.87 1.99 -7.32
CA GLU A 81 -10.88 0.52 -7.24
C GLU A 81 -9.54 -0.02 -6.72
N CYS A 82 -8.42 0.44 -7.30
CA CYS A 82 -7.07 0.06 -6.86
C CYS A 82 -6.82 0.43 -5.39
N MET A 83 -7.23 1.64 -4.99
CA MET A 83 -7.07 2.08 -3.61
C MET A 83 -7.95 1.30 -2.64
N ALA A 84 -9.11 0.80 -3.05
CA ALA A 84 -9.95 -0.06 -2.21
C ALA A 84 -9.24 -1.37 -1.87
N GLU A 85 -8.56 -1.99 -2.86
CA GLU A 85 -7.75 -3.20 -2.67
C GLU A 85 -6.56 -2.93 -1.75
N ILE A 86 -5.80 -1.86 -1.98
CA ILE A 86 -4.71 -1.42 -1.10
C ILE A 86 -5.21 -1.24 0.34
N THR A 87 -6.34 -0.54 0.52
CA THR A 87 -6.93 -0.28 1.84
C THR A 87 -7.30 -1.56 2.58
N ALA A 88 -7.76 -2.58 1.86
CA ALA A 88 -8.14 -3.85 2.46
C ALA A 88 -6.95 -4.54 3.13
N LEU A 89 -5.73 -4.38 2.60
CA LEU A 89 -4.51 -4.92 3.19
C LEU A 89 -4.20 -4.29 4.56
N PHE A 90 -4.58 -3.04 4.77
CA PHE A 90 -4.42 -2.37 6.07
C PHE A 90 -5.47 -2.83 7.10
N LYS A 91 -6.72 -3.09 6.69
CA LYS A 91 -7.85 -3.33 7.62
C LYS A 91 -7.66 -4.54 8.55
N LYS A 92 -6.89 -5.56 8.16
CA LYS A 92 -6.58 -6.69 9.04
C LYS A 92 -5.54 -6.37 10.13
N HIS A 93 -4.73 -5.33 9.95
CA HIS A 93 -3.68 -4.92 10.90
C HIS A 93 -4.00 -3.65 11.67
N HIS A 94 -4.99 -2.87 11.23
CA HIS A 94 -5.41 -1.63 11.89
C HIS A 94 -6.34 -1.82 13.10
N LEU A 95 -6.81 -3.04 13.42
CA LEU A 95 -7.78 -3.28 14.49
C LEU A 95 -7.38 -4.40 15.45
N GLY A 96 -6.08 -4.53 15.75
CA GLY A 96 -5.56 -5.24 16.91
C GLY A 96 -4.71 -4.27 17.72
N GLY A 97 -5.34 -3.55 18.65
CA GLY A 97 -4.76 -2.37 19.28
C GLY A 97 -3.38 -2.58 19.92
N THR A 98 -2.48 -1.66 19.62
CA THR A 98 -1.58 -1.03 20.60
C THR A 98 -1.18 0.35 20.06
N PRO A 99 -1.47 1.46 20.77
CA PRO A 99 -0.87 2.75 20.46
C PRO A 99 0.61 2.69 20.87
N SER A 100 1.48 2.24 19.97
CA SER A 100 2.92 2.29 20.20
C SER A 100 3.43 3.72 19.99
N ARG A 101 3.30 4.51 21.06
CA ARG A 101 4.30 5.45 21.56
C ARG A 101 4.89 6.46 20.57
N PHE A 102 4.04 7.19 19.85
CA PHE A 102 4.39 8.55 19.41
C PHE A 102 4.34 9.48 20.63
N GLY A 103 5.51 9.92 21.10
CA GLY A 103 5.62 11.00 22.10
C GLY A 103 6.31 10.60 23.40
N LYS A 104 7.63 10.74 23.43
CA LYS A 104 8.28 11.36 24.58
C LYS A 104 9.33 12.33 24.06
N LEU A 105 9.13 13.58 24.48
CA LEU A 105 10.02 14.73 24.40
C LEU A 105 11.42 14.41 24.92
#